data_AF-A0A1G0EJI3-F1
#
_entry.id   AF-A0A1G0EJI3-F1
#
_cell.length_a   1.000
_cell.length_b   1.000
_cell.length_c   1.000
_cell.angle_alpha   90.00
_cell.angle_beta   90.00
_cell.angle_gamma   90.00
#
_symmetry.space_group_name_H-M   'P 1'
#
loop_
_entity.id
_entity.type
_entity.pdbx_description
1 polymer ?
#
loop_
_entity_poly.entity_id
_entity_poly.type
_entity_poly.pdbx_seq_one_letter_code
_entity_poly.pdbx_strand_id
1 'polypeptide(L)'
;MGWSGGLIMPLLLSLAWAGTAHADIDTSEYELKSSIRSEKEREQFRAQLEKSRVEEVERERAQAEAEARRHAEEMERLAARPYPVRLLEARCTVCHAATNYENQNHTWLGWWLVVSRMEYFSKVALNSGERGVIVAHLTETRPGDTRIVLMEYGALAVSLLGAALLVWQGVRRIRQKRQRNSYAGDQGQ
;
A
#
# COMPACT_ATOMS: atom_id res chain seq x y z
N MET A 1 -14.24 34.06 14.79
CA MET A 1 -14.64 32.65 14.60
C MET A 1 -13.36 31.83 14.57
N GLY A 2 -12.78 31.31 15.64
CA GLY A 2 -13.36 30.88 16.92
C GLY A 2 -13.50 29.35 16.94
N TRP A 3 -12.43 28.59 16.67
CA TRP A 3 -12.41 27.14 16.84
C TRP A 3 -11.36 26.76 17.88
N SER A 4 -11.75 26.98 19.12
CA SER A 4 -11.20 26.35 20.32
C SER A 4 -11.99 25.06 20.50
N GLY A 5 -11.34 23.89 20.38
CA GLY A 5 -12.06 22.63 20.52
C GLY A 5 -11.14 21.43 20.60
N GLY A 6 -10.84 21.00 21.83
CA GLY A 6 -10.66 19.57 22.10
C GLY A 6 -9.22 19.06 22.24
N LEU A 7 -8.45 19.66 23.14
CA LEU A 7 -7.39 18.95 23.89
C LEU A 7 -8.05 17.94 24.83
N ILE A 8 -8.37 16.72 24.37
CA ILE A 8 -8.75 15.60 25.25
C ILE A 8 -8.24 14.28 24.66
N MET A 9 -7.04 13.84 25.06
CA MET A 9 -6.69 12.47 25.46
C MET A 9 -5.16 12.27 25.45
N PRO A 10 -4.45 12.65 26.52
CA PRO A 10 -3.26 11.93 26.94
C PRO A 10 -3.65 11.09 28.16
N LEU A 11 -4.29 9.94 27.94
CA LEU A 11 -4.65 9.05 29.06
C LEU A 11 -4.58 7.56 28.69
N LEU A 12 -3.51 7.15 27.99
CA LEU A 12 -3.13 5.75 27.83
C LEU A 12 -1.60 5.58 27.93
N LEU A 13 -1.01 6.23 28.95
CA LEU A 13 0.42 6.08 29.29
C LEU A 13 0.55 5.62 30.76
N SER A 14 -0.14 4.53 31.14
CA SER A 14 -0.10 4.03 32.52
C SER A 14 -0.22 2.50 32.68
N LEU A 15 0.04 1.70 31.64
CA LEU A 15 -0.09 0.23 31.71
C LEU A 15 1.17 -0.56 31.30
N ALA A 16 2.35 0.08 31.33
CA ALA A 16 3.63 -0.61 31.10
C ALA A 16 4.46 -0.79 32.39
N TRP A 17 3.78 -0.94 33.54
CA TRP A 17 4.39 -1.44 34.77
C TRP A 17 3.64 -2.71 35.20
N ALA A 18 3.52 -3.65 34.26
CA ALA A 18 3.31 -5.05 34.63
C ALA A 18 4.58 -5.48 35.36
N GLY A 19 4.48 -5.59 36.68
CA GLY A 19 5.53 -6.11 37.51
C GLY A 19 6.04 -7.41 36.90
N THR A 20 7.35 -7.53 36.78
CA THR A 20 7.99 -8.81 36.56
C THR A 20 7.67 -9.68 37.77
N ALA A 21 6.54 -10.38 37.73
CA ALA A 21 6.28 -11.50 38.61
C ALA A 21 7.35 -12.55 38.29
N HIS A 22 8.52 -12.40 38.92
CA HIS A 22 9.46 -13.48 39.06
C HIS A 22 8.73 -14.50 39.91
N ALA A 23 8.17 -15.52 39.25
CA ALA A 23 7.89 -16.77 39.92
C ALA A 23 9.27 -17.26 40.38
N ASP A 24 9.63 -16.95 41.62
CA ASP A 24 10.76 -17.59 42.30
C ASP A 24 10.35 -19.05 42.42
N ILE A 25 10.78 -19.83 41.44
CA ILE A 25 10.64 -21.27 41.45
C ILE A 25 11.59 -21.73 42.54
N ASP A 26 11.04 -22.01 43.72
CA ASP A 26 11.80 -22.50 44.85
C ASP A 26 12.45 -23.83 44.47
N THR A 27 13.77 -23.78 44.23
CA THR A 27 14.54 -24.96 43.83
C THR A 27 14.50 -26.08 44.88
N SER A 28 14.10 -25.78 46.11
CA SER A 28 13.92 -26.79 47.16
C SER A 28 12.66 -27.65 46.95
N GLU A 29 11.66 -27.21 46.18
CA GLU A 29 10.52 -28.06 45.78
C GLU A 29 10.89 -29.13 44.75
N TYR A 30 12.03 -28.99 44.05
CA TYR A 30 12.56 -30.03 43.18
C TYR A 30 13.44 -31.06 43.89
N GLU A 31 13.61 -30.97 45.22
CA GLU A 31 14.02 -32.12 46.02
C GLU A 31 12.87 -33.13 46.17
N LEU A 32 12.19 -33.43 45.05
CA LEU A 32 11.46 -34.68 44.93
C LEU A 32 12.49 -35.78 45.16
N LYS A 33 12.38 -36.47 46.31
CA LYS A 33 12.99 -37.77 46.55
C LYS A 33 12.76 -38.61 45.29
N SER A 34 13.80 -38.73 44.46
CA SER A 34 13.84 -39.63 43.32
C SER A 34 13.96 -41.05 43.85
N SER A 35 12.95 -41.50 44.60
CA SER A 35 12.94 -42.80 45.22
C SER A 35 12.85 -43.85 44.11
N ILE A 36 14.02 -44.41 43.81
CA ILE A 36 14.22 -45.83 43.52
C ILE A 36 13.30 -46.35 42.41
N ARG A 37 13.36 -45.72 41.22
CA ARG A 37 12.97 -46.43 40.00
C ARG A 37 14.03 -47.51 39.73
N SER A 38 13.60 -48.75 39.57
CA SER A 38 14.48 -49.85 39.18
C SER A 38 15.18 -49.51 37.85
N GLU A 39 16.37 -50.07 37.61
CA GLU A 39 17.15 -49.80 36.39
C GLU A 39 16.32 -50.07 35.11
N LYS A 40 15.53 -51.14 35.13
CA LYS A 40 14.58 -51.52 34.08
C LYS A 40 13.53 -50.42 33.79
N GLU A 41 13.00 -49.76 34.81
CA GLU A 41 12.03 -48.68 34.63
C GLU A 41 12.68 -47.40 34.07
N ARG A 42 13.96 -47.17 34.37
CA ARG A 42 14.73 -46.07 33.78
C ARG A 42 14.96 -46.30 32.28
N GLU A 43 15.30 -47.52 31.89
CA GLU A 43 15.44 -47.91 30.49
C GLU A 43 14.12 -47.76 29.73
N GLN A 44 13.01 -48.25 30.29
CA GLN A 44 11.68 -48.11 29.70
C GLN A 44 11.29 -46.64 29.50
N PHE A 45 11.58 -45.78 30.49
CA PHE A 45 11.30 -44.36 30.38
C PHE A 45 12.17 -43.66 29.33
N ARG A 46 13.46 -44.00 29.22
CA ARG A 46 14.34 -43.49 28.15
C ARG A 46 13.84 -43.90 26.77
N ALA A 47 13.46 -45.18 26.60
CA ALA A 47 12.90 -45.68 25.34
C ALA A 47 11.59 -44.96 24.99
N GLN A 48 10.74 -44.67 25.98
CA GLN A 48 9.51 -43.91 25.77
C GLN A 48 9.79 -42.45 25.36
N LEU A 49 10.73 -41.79 26.04
CA LEU A 49 11.15 -40.43 25.69
C LEU A 49 11.75 -40.34 24.29
N GLU A 50 12.62 -41.28 23.93
CA GLU A 50 13.22 -41.35 22.59
C GLU A 50 12.15 -41.56 21.53
N LYS A 51 11.20 -42.47 21.76
CA LYS A 51 10.05 -42.68 20.88
C LYS A 51 9.22 -41.40 20.72
N SER A 52 8.87 -40.73 21.83
CA SER A 52 8.10 -39.48 21.77
C SER A 52 8.84 -38.36 21.04
N ARG A 53 10.17 -38.29 21.16
CA ARG A 53 11.01 -37.32 20.45
C ARG A 53 11.03 -37.55 18.94
N VAL A 54 11.15 -38.81 18.51
CA VAL A 54 11.07 -39.16 17.08
C VAL A 54 9.70 -38.80 16.51
N GLU A 55 8.62 -39.14 17.22
CA GLU A 55 7.25 -38.79 16.82
C GLU A 55 7.00 -37.27 16.77
N GLU A 56 7.64 -36.49 17.64
CA GLU A 56 7.59 -35.03 17.62
C GLU A 56 8.34 -34.46 16.41
N VAL A 57 9.57 -34.89 16.15
CA VAL A 57 10.36 -34.47 14.98
C VAL A 57 9.66 -34.83 13.67
N GLU A 58 9.04 -36.02 13.58
CA GLU A 58 8.27 -36.41 12.40
C GLU A 58 7.04 -35.51 12.20
N ARG A 59 6.34 -35.13 13.28
CA ARG A 59 5.20 -34.20 13.21
C ARG A 59 5.62 -32.80 12.81
N GLU A 60 6.71 -32.27 13.38
CA GLU A 60 7.26 -30.98 13.01
C GLU A 60 7.69 -30.96 11.54
N ARG A 61 8.36 -32.01 11.08
CA ARG A 61 8.74 -32.13 9.66
C ARG A 61 7.51 -32.18 8.75
N ALA A 62 6.50 -32.96 9.11
CA ALA A 62 5.25 -33.03 8.34
C ALA A 62 4.53 -31.67 8.30
N GLN A 63 4.52 -30.92 9.40
CA GLN A 63 3.96 -29.57 9.46
C GLN A 63 4.75 -28.59 8.59
N ALA A 64 6.09 -28.59 8.69
CA ALA A 64 6.96 -27.75 7.88
C ALA A 64 6.81 -28.06 6.38
N GLU A 65 6.74 -29.33 5.99
CA GLU A 65 6.48 -29.74 4.60
C GLU A 65 5.09 -29.29 4.13
N ALA A 66 4.06 -29.39 4.98
CA ALA A 66 2.72 -28.90 4.66
C ALA A 66 2.68 -27.36 4.51
N GLU A 67 3.37 -26.62 5.37
CA GLU A 67 3.54 -25.17 5.26
C GLU A 67 4.28 -24.77 3.99
N ALA A 68 5.39 -25.44 3.68
CA ALA A 68 6.14 -25.20 2.46
C ALA A 68 5.29 -25.43 1.20
N ARG A 69 4.45 -26.48 1.18
CA ARG A 69 3.50 -26.73 0.09
C ARG A 69 2.46 -25.62 -0.02
N ARG A 70 1.85 -25.20 1.10
CA ARG A 70 0.87 -24.10 1.11
C ARG A 70 1.48 -22.81 0.57
N HIS A 71 2.71 -22.47 0.98
CA HIS A 71 3.41 -21.30 0.45
C HIS A 71 3.75 -21.44 -1.03
N ALA A 72 4.17 -22.61 -1.50
CA ALA A 72 4.46 -22.85 -2.90
C ALA A 72 3.20 -22.69 -3.78
N GLU A 73 2.08 -23.26 -3.35
CA GLU A 73 0.77 -23.14 -4.01
C GLU A 73 0.28 -21.68 -4.04
N GLU A 74 0.47 -20.93 -2.96
CA GLU A 74 0.14 -19.51 -2.91
C GLU A 74 0.99 -18.70 -3.89
N MET A 75 2.30 -18.94 -3.92
CA MET A 75 3.21 -18.27 -4.86
C MET A 75 2.88 -18.60 -6.31
N GLU A 76 2.54 -19.85 -6.62
CA GLU A 76 2.07 -20.26 -7.94
C GLU A 76 0.76 -19.55 -8.32
N ARG A 77 -0.20 -19.50 -7.38
CA ARG A 77 -1.47 -18.79 -7.58
C ARG A 77 -1.27 -17.30 -7.83
N LEU A 78 -0.36 -16.65 -7.10
CA LEU A 78 0.01 -15.25 -7.30
C LEU A 78 0.70 -15.06 -8.66
N ALA A 79 1.58 -15.97 -9.04
CA ALA A 79 2.28 -15.93 -10.33
C ALA A 79 1.33 -16.12 -11.52
N ALA A 80 0.27 -16.92 -11.37
CA ALA A 80 -0.74 -17.18 -12.40
C ALA A 80 -1.69 -15.99 -12.65
N ARG A 81 -1.70 -14.96 -11.81
CA ARG A 81 -2.58 -13.78 -12.00
C ARG A 81 -2.22 -13.03 -13.29
N PRO A 82 -3.21 -12.41 -13.97
CA PRO A 82 -2.96 -11.58 -15.13
C PRO A 82 -1.92 -10.50 -14.83
N TYR A 83 -1.03 -10.23 -15.79
CA TYR A 83 0.06 -9.27 -15.61
C TYR A 83 -0.40 -7.89 -15.09
N PRO A 84 -1.47 -7.26 -15.60
CA PRO A 84 -1.91 -5.96 -15.10
C PRO A 84 -2.33 -5.98 -13.62
N VAL A 85 -2.91 -7.10 -13.15
CA VAL A 85 -3.29 -7.29 -11.74
C VAL A 85 -2.05 -7.40 -10.87
N ARG A 86 -1.09 -8.26 -11.25
CA ARG A 86 0.19 -8.41 -10.52
C ARG A 86 0.95 -7.09 -10.45
N LEU A 87 0.97 -6.34 -11.56
CA LEU A 87 1.63 -5.05 -11.63
C LEU A 87 0.95 -4.01 -10.73
N LEU A 88 -0.38 -3.93 -10.75
CA LEU A 88 -1.16 -3.04 -9.90
C LEU A 88 -0.92 -3.34 -8.41
N GLU A 89 -0.97 -4.61 -8.01
CA GLU A 89 -0.69 -5.03 -6.63
C GLU A 89 0.75 -4.66 -6.24
N ALA A 90 1.74 -5.09 -7.02
CA ALA A 90 3.15 -4.85 -6.72
C ALA A 90 3.54 -3.35 -6.63
N ARG A 91 2.84 -2.47 -7.35
CA ARG A 91 3.16 -1.03 -7.37
C ARG A 91 2.27 -0.20 -6.45
N CYS A 92 0.98 -0.51 -6.36
CA CYS A 92 0.00 0.34 -5.70
C CYS A 92 -0.34 -0.09 -4.27
N THR A 93 -0.06 -1.33 -3.86
CA THR A 93 -0.33 -1.79 -2.48
C THR A 93 0.84 -1.65 -1.52
N VAL A 94 1.97 -1.11 -1.98
CA VAL A 94 3.17 -0.90 -1.15
C VAL A 94 2.94 0.15 -0.06
N CYS A 95 2.17 1.21 -0.39
CA CYS A 95 1.94 2.34 0.53
C CYS A 95 0.53 2.37 1.13
N HIS A 96 -0.46 1.84 0.42
CA HIS A 96 -1.86 1.87 0.82
C HIS A 96 -2.53 0.53 0.51
N ALA A 97 -3.57 0.17 1.26
CA ALA A 97 -4.34 -1.03 0.96
C ALA A 97 -5.06 -0.91 -0.40
N ALA A 98 -5.34 -2.06 -1.04
CA ALA A 98 -6.07 -2.11 -2.30
C ALA A 98 -7.43 -1.39 -2.26
N THR A 99 -8.08 -1.44 -1.09
CA THR A 99 -9.34 -0.75 -0.80
C THR A 99 -9.32 0.75 -1.13
N ASN A 100 -8.15 1.38 -1.15
CA ASN A 100 -8.02 2.79 -1.50
C ASN A 100 -8.39 3.07 -2.96
N TYR A 101 -7.92 2.24 -3.91
CA TYR A 101 -8.29 2.40 -5.32
C TYR A 101 -9.55 1.62 -5.68
N GLU A 102 -9.88 0.54 -4.96
CA GLU A 102 -11.10 -0.24 -5.19
C GLU A 102 -12.39 0.55 -4.92
N ASN A 103 -12.35 1.64 -4.16
CA ASN A 103 -13.54 2.46 -3.92
C ASN A 103 -13.61 3.71 -4.81
N GLN A 104 -12.67 3.85 -5.76
CA GLN A 104 -12.58 4.97 -6.66
C GLN A 104 -12.95 4.53 -8.08
N ASN A 105 -13.67 5.39 -8.78
CA ASN A 105 -13.98 5.22 -10.20
C ASN A 105 -13.50 6.48 -10.91
N HIS A 106 -12.80 6.32 -12.03
CA HIS A 106 -12.29 7.44 -12.81
C HIS A 106 -12.37 7.09 -14.29
N THR A 107 -12.37 8.11 -15.14
CA THR A 107 -12.11 7.86 -16.56
C THR A 107 -10.63 7.56 -16.76
N TRP A 108 -10.25 7.22 -18.00
CA TRP A 108 -8.85 7.08 -18.37
C TRP A 108 -8.01 8.30 -17.96
N LEU A 109 -8.55 9.52 -18.12
CA LEU A 109 -7.87 10.76 -17.76
C LEU A 109 -7.67 10.88 -16.24
N GLY A 110 -8.71 10.61 -15.45
CA GLY A 110 -8.64 10.65 -14.00
C GLY A 110 -7.63 9.64 -13.45
N TRP A 111 -7.67 8.39 -13.94
CA TRP A 111 -6.68 7.38 -13.56
C TRP A 111 -5.27 7.77 -13.97
N TRP A 112 -5.08 8.33 -15.17
CA TRP A 112 -3.77 8.82 -15.59
C TRP A 112 -3.22 9.90 -14.66
N LEU A 113 -4.06 10.84 -14.22
CA LEU A 113 -3.67 11.88 -13.26
C LEU A 113 -3.37 11.31 -11.88
N VAL A 114 -4.19 10.38 -11.37
CA VAL A 114 -3.98 9.73 -10.08
C VAL A 114 -2.65 8.98 -10.06
N VAL A 115 -2.38 8.16 -11.08
CA VAL A 115 -1.13 7.39 -11.17
C VAL A 115 0.07 8.32 -11.34
N SER A 116 -0.04 9.35 -12.19
CA SER A 116 1.03 10.34 -12.36
C SER A 116 1.31 11.13 -11.08
N ARG A 117 0.28 11.43 -10.28
CA ARG A 117 0.44 12.04 -8.96
C ARG A 117 1.19 11.11 -8.00
N MET A 118 0.88 9.82 -7.99
CA MET A 118 1.59 8.85 -7.13
C MET A 118 3.05 8.70 -7.54
N GLU A 119 3.35 8.68 -8.84
CA GLU A 119 4.71 8.63 -9.34
C GLU A 119 5.52 9.87 -8.93
N TYR A 120 4.92 11.07 -9.05
CA TYR A 120 5.62 12.33 -8.76
C TYR A 120 5.74 12.65 -7.26
N PHE A 121 4.66 12.49 -6.49
CA PHE A 121 4.63 12.90 -5.08
C PHE A 121 5.01 11.78 -4.12
N SER A 122 4.61 10.54 -4.41
CA SER A 122 4.87 9.39 -3.54
C SER A 122 6.13 8.61 -3.93
N LYS A 123 6.86 9.09 -4.95
CA LYS A 123 8.09 8.48 -5.49
C LYS A 123 7.92 7.00 -5.86
N VAL A 124 6.72 6.60 -6.28
CA VAL A 124 6.48 5.25 -6.81
C VAL A 124 7.20 5.16 -8.15
N ALA A 125 8.33 4.45 -8.19
CA ALA A 125 9.07 4.24 -9.42
C ALA A 125 8.28 3.26 -10.32
N LEU A 126 7.72 3.79 -11.41
CA LEU A 126 7.12 3.02 -12.49
C LEU A 126 8.11 2.93 -13.66
N ASN A 127 8.28 1.73 -14.21
CA ASN A 127 9.08 1.56 -15.41
C ASN A 127 8.33 2.12 -16.64
N SER A 128 9.09 2.36 -17.72
CA SER A 128 8.50 2.77 -19.00
C SER A 128 7.39 1.81 -19.42
N GLY A 129 6.19 2.33 -19.67
CA GLY A 129 5.02 1.55 -20.09
C GLY A 129 4.16 1.00 -18.95
N GLU A 130 4.68 0.83 -17.72
CA GLU A 130 3.89 0.30 -16.59
C GLU A 130 2.69 1.20 -16.26
N ARG A 131 2.88 2.53 -16.34
CA ARG A 131 1.80 3.50 -16.14
C ARG A 131 0.63 3.25 -17.08
N GLY A 132 0.90 2.99 -18.36
CA GLY A 132 -0.14 2.75 -19.36
C GLY A 132 -0.94 1.49 -19.06
N VAL A 133 -0.25 0.42 -18.65
CA VAL A 133 -0.89 -0.86 -18.28
C VAL A 133 -1.78 -0.70 -17.05
N ILE A 134 -1.29 -0.01 -16.01
CA ILE A 134 -2.04 0.26 -14.78
C ILE A 134 -3.30 1.10 -15.10
N VAL A 135 -3.13 2.20 -15.84
CA VAL A 135 -4.25 3.08 -16.20
C VAL A 135 -5.28 2.36 -17.06
N ALA A 136 -4.85 1.56 -18.04
CA ALA A 136 -5.75 0.79 -18.88
C ALA A 136 -6.57 -0.20 -18.05
N HIS A 137 -5.91 -0.96 -17.17
CA HIS A 137 -6.56 -1.93 -16.30
C HIS A 137 -7.54 -1.29 -15.32
N LEU A 138 -7.17 -0.16 -14.70
CA LEU A 138 -8.05 0.59 -13.80
C LEU A 138 -9.24 1.19 -14.55
N THR A 139 -9.06 1.64 -15.79
CA THR A 139 -10.17 2.16 -16.61
C THR A 139 -11.16 1.05 -16.98
N GLU A 140 -10.66 -0.15 -17.29
CA GLU A 140 -11.51 -1.30 -17.63
C GLU A 140 -12.27 -1.85 -16.42
N THR A 141 -11.59 -1.97 -15.27
CA THR A 141 -12.18 -2.56 -14.06
C THR A 141 -12.95 -1.57 -13.20
N ARG A 142 -12.59 -0.27 -13.26
CA ARG A 142 -13.15 0.82 -12.44
C ARG A 142 -13.50 2.04 -13.32
N PRO A 143 -14.40 1.88 -14.30
CA PRO A 143 -14.76 2.97 -15.18
C PRO A 143 -15.53 4.06 -14.44
N GLY A 144 -15.21 5.31 -14.73
CA GLY A 144 -15.99 6.47 -14.29
C GLY A 144 -17.42 6.40 -14.82
N ASP A 145 -18.39 6.77 -13.99
CA ASP A 145 -19.77 6.93 -14.41
C ASP A 145 -19.97 8.21 -15.24
N THR A 146 -21.18 8.43 -15.77
CA THR A 146 -21.50 9.60 -16.60
C THR A 146 -21.21 10.93 -15.88
N ARG A 147 -21.37 11.00 -14.56
CA ARG A 147 -21.10 12.22 -13.79
C ARG A 147 -19.60 12.47 -13.73
N ILE A 148 -18.81 11.44 -13.45
CA ILE A 148 -17.35 11.50 -13.40
C ILE A 148 -16.79 11.88 -14.77
N VAL A 149 -17.31 11.29 -15.85
CA VAL A 149 -16.96 11.66 -17.23
C VAL A 149 -17.22 13.14 -17.47
N LEU A 150 -18.42 13.64 -17.15
CA LEU A 150 -18.77 15.04 -17.35
C LEU A 150 -17.87 15.98 -16.53
N MET A 151 -17.55 15.61 -15.29
CA MET A 151 -16.68 16.40 -14.43
C MET A 151 -15.24 16.43 -14.94
N GLU A 152 -14.64 15.28 -15.25
CA GLU A 152 -13.23 15.19 -15.66
C GLU A 152 -13.00 15.84 -17.02
N TYR A 153 -13.81 15.50 -18.02
CA TYR A 153 -13.69 16.11 -19.35
C TYR A 153 -14.22 17.54 -19.40
N GLY A 154 -15.22 17.88 -18.60
CA GLY A 154 -15.69 19.26 -18.44
C GLY A 154 -14.61 20.16 -17.85
N ALA A 155 -13.92 19.71 -16.80
CA ALA A 155 -12.79 20.44 -16.21
C ALA A 155 -11.64 20.61 -17.21
N LEU A 156 -11.32 19.59 -18.00
CA LEU A 156 -10.33 19.68 -19.06
C LEU A 156 -10.73 20.71 -20.12
N ALA A 157 -11.98 20.65 -20.61
CA ALA A 157 -12.49 21.57 -21.62
C ALA A 157 -12.44 23.03 -21.14
N VAL A 158 -12.89 23.30 -19.91
CA VAL A 158 -12.82 24.64 -19.29
C VAL A 158 -11.38 25.13 -19.19
N SER A 159 -10.44 24.24 -18.80
CA SER A 159 -9.02 24.57 -18.69
C SER A 159 -8.40 24.93 -20.04
N LEU A 160 -8.71 24.17 -21.09
CA LEU A 160 -8.24 24.43 -22.45
C LEU A 160 -8.81 25.74 -23.02
N LEU A 161 -10.10 26.01 -22.80
CA LEU A 161 -10.74 27.25 -23.20
C LEU A 161 -10.13 28.46 -22.48
N GLY A 162 -9.88 28.33 -21.17
CA GLY A 162 -9.20 29.36 -20.39
C GLY A 162 -7.79 29.66 -20.91
N ALA A 163 -7.00 28.61 -21.18
CA ALA A 163 -5.65 28.77 -21.74
C ALA A 163 -5.68 29.44 -23.13
N ALA A 164 -6.60 29.02 -24.01
CA ALA A 164 -6.79 29.63 -25.32
C ALA A 164 -7.16 31.12 -25.23
N LEU A 165 -8.04 31.49 -24.29
CA LEU A 165 -8.42 32.88 -24.04
C LEU A 165 -7.22 33.72 -23.60
N LEU A 166 -6.38 33.20 -22.70
CA LEU A 166 -5.17 33.89 -22.23
C LEU A 166 -4.16 34.10 -23.37
N VAL A 167 -3.94 33.09 -24.21
CA VAL A 167 -3.08 33.20 -25.40
C VAL A 167 -3.63 34.26 -26.35
N TRP A 168 -4.94 34.24 -26.63
CA TRP A 168 -5.58 35.22 -27.49
C TRP A 168 -5.45 36.64 -26.96
N GLN A 169 -5.68 36.86 -25.66
CA GLN A 169 -5.49 38.17 -25.02
C GLN A 169 -4.04 38.65 -25.10
N GLY A 170 -3.07 37.75 -24.90
CA GLY A 170 -1.64 38.04 -25.05
C GLY A 170 -1.29 38.52 -26.46
N VAL A 171 -1.73 37.77 -27.48
CA VAL A 171 -1.52 38.13 -28.89
C VAL A 171 -2.18 39.47 -29.22
N ARG A 172 -3.41 39.70 -28.74
CA ARG A 172 -4.14 40.97 -28.94
C ARG A 172 -3.38 42.16 -28.35
N ARG A 173 -2.88 42.03 -27.11
CA ARG A 173 -2.07 43.10 -26.46
C ARG A 173 -0.79 43.39 -27.23
N ILE A 174 -0.10 42.37 -27.75
CA ILE A 174 1.12 42.55 -28.56
C ILE A 174 0.80 43.28 -29.86
N ARG A 175 -0.29 42.90 -30.55
CA ARG A 175 -0.71 43.57 -31.80
C ARG A 175 -1.04 45.04 -31.55
N GLN A 176 -1.76 45.35 -30.48
CA GLN A 176 -2.08 46.74 -30.10
C GLN A 176 -0.81 47.57 -29.80
N LYS A 177 0.18 47.00 -29.11
CA LYS A 177 1.48 47.67 -28.88
C LYS A 177 2.21 47.96 -30.19
N ARG A 178 2.21 47.02 -31.15
CA ARG A 178 2.84 47.23 -32.47
C ARG A 178 2.16 48.35 -33.27
N GLN A 179 0.83 48.39 -33.30
CA GLN A 179 0.09 49.46 -33.97
C GLN A 179 0.39 50.82 -33.34
N ARG A 180 0.39 50.92 -32.00
CA ARG A 180 0.72 52.18 -31.31
C ARG A 180 2.13 52.69 -31.61
N ASN A 181 3.11 51.78 -31.65
CA ASN A 181 4.49 52.16 -31.99
C ASN A 181 4.63 52.58 -33.46
N SER A 182 3.84 52.00 -34.37
CA SER A 182 3.81 52.41 -35.78
C SER A 182 3.31 53.85 -35.95
N TYR A 183 2.26 54.25 -35.22
CA TYR A 183 1.73 55.62 -35.27
C TYR A 183 2.66 56.64 -34.59
N ALA A 184 3.35 56.25 -33.51
CA ALA A 184 4.29 57.15 -32.82
C ALA A 184 5.55 57.44 -33.66
N GLY A 185 5.97 56.52 -34.54
CA GLY A 185 7.10 56.74 -35.44
C GLY A 185 6.81 57.74 -36.57
N ASP A 186 5.55 57.89 -36.96
CA ASP A 186 5.13 58.72 -38.11
C ASP A 186 4.95 60.21 -37.74
N GLN A 187 4.77 60.53 -36.45
CA GLN A 187 4.63 61.92 -35.97
C GLN A 187 5.97 62.57 -35.56
N GLY A 188 7.08 61.85 -35.68
CA GLY A 188 8.41 62.31 -35.29
C GLY A 188 9.32 62.74 -36.45
N GLN A 189 8.79 62.85 -37.67
CA GLN A 189 9.46 63.37 -38.87
C GLN A 189 8.80 64.66 -39.32
#